data_AF-A0A6M8W8R8-F1
#
_entry.id   AF-A0A6M8W8R8-F1
#
_cell.length_a   1.000
_cell.length_b   1.000
_cell.length_c   1.000
_cell.angle_alpha   90.00
_cell.angle_beta   90.00
_cell.angle_gamma   90.00
#
_symmetry.space_group_name_H-M   'P 1'
#
loop_
_entity.id
_entity.type
_entity.pdbx_description
1 polymer ?
#
loop_
_entity_poly.entity_id
_entity_poly.type
_entity_poly.pdbx_seq_one_letter_code
_entity_poly.pdbx_strand_id
1 'polypeptide(L)'
;MNKVLRYLGQALMYALFMGFVGYFAVLPTYSPLQADEAAVRYSIGHYGQLKVECRQRTAEELAKMPPNMRAVDDCERERSPIDIELLIDNKLIYKEHLRPTGLSRDGRSYTYHTIKIPQGTHLITIRMRDSIHEQGFNYNKSAEVELQAGELLAIDFNSEEGYFRFITPKKRDG
;
A
#
# COMPACT_ATOMS: atom_id res chain seq x y z
N MET A 1 56.47 -35.26 1.35
CA MET A 1 55.09 -34.72 1.26
C MET A 1 54.58 -34.91 -0.16
N ASN A 2 53.61 -35.80 -0.36
CA ASN A 2 53.15 -36.18 -1.70
C ASN A 2 52.31 -35.06 -2.33
N LYS A 3 52.94 -34.26 -3.20
CA LYS A 3 52.29 -33.11 -3.89
C LYS A 3 51.00 -33.54 -4.60
N VAL A 4 50.97 -34.75 -5.16
CA VAL A 4 49.80 -35.35 -5.81
C VAL A 4 48.62 -35.49 -4.84
N LEU A 5 48.85 -36.00 -3.64
CA LEU A 5 47.80 -36.17 -2.63
C LEU A 5 47.24 -34.81 -2.17
N ARG A 6 48.10 -33.78 -2.09
CA ARG A 6 47.69 -32.41 -1.76
C ARG A 6 46.77 -31.81 -2.84
N TYR A 7 47.13 -31.95 -4.11
CA TYR A 7 46.32 -31.42 -5.22
C TYR A 7 44.98 -32.16 -5.37
N LEU A 8 44.96 -33.48 -5.15
CA LEU A 8 43.71 -34.25 -5.10
C LEU A 8 42.79 -33.79 -3.98
N GLY A 9 43.32 -33.59 -2.76
CA GLY A 9 42.55 -33.08 -1.64
C GLY A 9 41.99 -31.67 -1.89
N GLN A 10 42.81 -30.79 -2.47
CA GLN A 10 42.39 -29.43 -2.82
C GLN A 10 41.29 -29.43 -3.90
N ALA A 11 41.43 -30.26 -4.95
CA ALA A 11 40.42 -30.39 -5.99
C ALA A 11 39.09 -30.92 -5.42
N LEU A 12 39.14 -31.91 -4.52
CA LEU A 12 37.94 -32.44 -3.86
C LEU A 12 37.24 -31.37 -3.02
N MET A 13 37.99 -30.61 -2.22
CA MET A 13 37.42 -29.55 -1.39
C MET A 13 36.80 -28.43 -2.23
N TYR A 14 37.45 -28.03 -3.33
CA TYR A 14 36.88 -27.04 -4.24
C TYR A 14 35.64 -27.56 -4.97
N ALA A 15 35.62 -28.83 -5.38
CA ALA A 15 34.43 -29.44 -5.99
C ALA A 15 33.25 -29.47 -5.02
N LEU A 16 33.48 -29.87 -3.75
CA LEU A 16 32.44 -29.86 -2.71
C LEU A 16 31.94 -28.43 -2.42
N PHE A 17 32.85 -27.47 -2.33
CA PHE A 17 32.48 -26.07 -2.10
C PHE A 17 31.68 -25.50 -3.28
N MET A 18 32.12 -25.71 -4.51
CA MET A 18 31.38 -25.30 -5.71
C MET A 18 30.01 -25.97 -5.80
N GLY A 19 29.91 -27.26 -5.46
CA GLY A 19 28.64 -27.99 -5.40
C GLY A 19 27.69 -27.43 -4.34
N PHE A 20 28.20 -27.12 -3.15
CA PHE A 20 27.41 -26.50 -2.08
C PHE A 20 26.88 -25.13 -2.49
N VAL A 21 27.75 -24.26 -3.02
CA VAL A 21 27.36 -22.93 -3.50
C VAL A 21 26.36 -23.05 -4.65
N GLY A 22 26.60 -23.92 -5.63
CA GLY A 22 25.72 -24.12 -6.78
C GLY A 22 24.34 -24.65 -6.38
N TYR A 23 24.28 -25.57 -5.41
CA TYR A 23 23.02 -26.11 -4.90
C TYR A 23 22.17 -25.02 -4.24
N PHE A 24 22.74 -24.26 -3.31
CA PHE A 24 22.02 -23.21 -2.59
C PHE A 24 21.81 -21.92 -3.42
N ALA A 25 22.52 -21.76 -4.54
CA ALA A 25 22.28 -20.66 -5.47
C ALA A 25 21.02 -20.88 -6.33
N VAL A 26 20.58 -22.12 -6.52
CA VAL A 26 19.44 -22.47 -7.39
C VAL A 26 18.26 -23.04 -6.60
N LEU A 27 18.51 -23.68 -5.46
CA LEU A 27 17.50 -24.35 -4.65
C LEU A 27 17.51 -23.84 -3.20
N PRO A 28 16.33 -23.74 -2.55
CA PRO A 28 14.99 -23.92 -3.12
C PRO A 28 14.52 -22.67 -3.88
N THR A 29 13.75 -22.88 -4.94
CA THR A 29 13.05 -21.78 -5.63
C THR A 29 12.05 -21.16 -4.66
N TYR A 30 12.30 -19.92 -4.24
CA TYR A 30 11.36 -19.18 -3.42
C TYR A 30 10.23 -18.64 -4.29
N SER A 31 9.02 -19.16 -4.11
CA SER A 31 7.80 -18.61 -4.73
C SER A 31 6.96 -17.93 -3.65
N PRO A 32 6.72 -16.60 -3.73
CA PRO A 32 5.88 -15.90 -2.76
C PRO A 32 4.40 -16.29 -2.86
N LEU A 33 3.98 -16.85 -4.00
CA LEU A 33 2.62 -17.33 -4.28
C LEU A 33 2.65 -18.83 -4.60
N GLN A 34 1.62 -19.56 -4.15
CA GLN A 34 1.43 -20.96 -4.56
C GLN A 34 1.00 -21.05 -6.04
N ALA A 35 1.05 -22.25 -6.61
CA ALA A 35 0.82 -22.48 -8.03
C ALA A 35 -0.62 -22.16 -8.49
N ASP A 36 -1.55 -21.94 -7.57
CA ASP A 36 -2.96 -21.62 -7.78
C ASP A 36 -3.37 -20.31 -7.08
N GLU A 37 -2.42 -19.54 -6.54
CA GLU A 37 -2.66 -18.27 -5.86
C GLU A 37 -2.34 -17.08 -6.77
N ALA A 38 -3.20 -16.07 -6.70
CA ALA A 38 -2.91 -14.70 -7.11
C ALA A 38 -2.84 -13.79 -5.86
N ALA A 39 -2.44 -12.54 -6.06
CA ALA A 39 -2.39 -11.54 -5.00
C ALA A 39 -3.11 -10.26 -5.37
N VAL A 40 -3.78 -9.66 -4.39
CA VAL A 40 -4.26 -8.29 -4.44
C VAL A 40 -3.46 -7.48 -3.44
N ARG A 41 -2.68 -6.54 -3.95
CA ARG A 41 -1.94 -5.58 -3.15
C ARG A 41 -2.62 -4.24 -3.26
N TYR A 42 -2.93 -3.63 -2.13
CA TYR A 42 -3.31 -2.22 -2.12
C TYR A 42 -2.25 -1.43 -1.35
N SER A 43 -1.90 -0.28 -1.89
CA SER A 43 -0.96 0.66 -1.28
C SER A 43 -1.49 2.06 -1.50
N ILE A 44 -1.86 2.73 -0.42
CA ILE A 44 -2.47 4.07 -0.49
C ILE A 44 -1.69 5.00 0.42
N GLY A 45 -1.42 6.20 -0.07
CA GLY A 45 -0.90 7.32 0.71
C GLY A 45 -1.71 8.57 0.41
N HIS A 46 -2.73 8.84 1.21
CA HIS A 46 -3.71 9.90 0.95
C HIS A 46 -3.83 10.87 2.13
N TYR A 47 -4.12 12.13 1.83
CA TYR A 47 -4.47 13.12 2.84
C TYR A 47 -5.99 13.12 3.01
N GLY A 48 -6.46 12.93 4.24
CA GLY A 48 -7.86 13.22 4.54
C GLY A 48 -8.20 14.68 4.26
N GLN A 49 -9.48 14.96 4.04
CA GLN A 49 -9.98 16.33 3.98
C GLN A 49 -9.72 17.06 5.30
N LEU A 50 -9.77 18.39 5.28
CA LEU A 50 -9.63 19.17 6.51
C LEU A 50 -10.75 18.79 7.48
N LYS A 51 -10.37 18.56 8.74
CA LYS A 51 -11.33 18.19 9.78
C LYS A 51 -12.26 19.34 10.12
N VAL A 52 -11.75 20.57 10.07
CA VAL A 52 -12.50 21.81 10.29
C VAL A 52 -12.24 22.73 9.10
N GLU A 53 -13.29 23.34 8.57
CA GLU A 53 -13.15 24.34 7.50
C GLU A 53 -12.44 25.59 8.03
N CYS A 54 -11.66 26.23 7.17
CA CYS A 54 -11.06 27.52 7.49
C CYS A 54 -12.16 28.56 7.75
N ARG A 55 -12.14 29.18 8.94
CA ARG A 55 -13.04 30.31 9.23
C ARG A 55 -12.26 31.62 9.26
N GLN A 56 -12.95 32.70 8.88
CA GLN A 56 -12.41 34.04 9.08
C GLN A 56 -12.77 34.57 10.46
N ARG A 57 -11.79 35.14 11.15
CA ARG A 57 -11.97 35.80 12.44
C ARG A 57 -12.60 37.17 12.24
N THR A 58 -13.51 37.56 13.13
CA THR A 58 -14.17 38.87 13.04
C THR A 58 -13.22 39.99 13.47
N ALA A 59 -13.52 41.24 13.07
CA ALA A 59 -12.71 42.41 13.44
C ALA A 59 -12.60 42.60 14.97
N GLU A 60 -13.63 42.22 15.72
CA GLU A 60 -13.67 42.26 17.18
C GLU A 60 -12.73 41.22 17.82
N GLU A 61 -12.65 40.02 17.25
CA GLU A 61 -11.70 38.99 17.67
C GLU A 61 -10.25 39.40 17.36
N LEU A 62 -10.03 40.00 16.18
CA LEU A 62 -8.72 40.53 15.77
C LEU A 62 -8.26 41.68 16.68
N ALA A 63 -9.16 42.57 17.06
CA ALA A 63 -8.85 43.70 17.93
C ALA A 63 -8.39 43.25 19.34
N LYS A 64 -8.96 42.15 19.84
CA LYS A 64 -8.55 41.53 21.12
C LYS A 64 -7.18 40.86 21.07
N MET A 65 -6.67 40.54 19.87
CA MET A 65 -5.35 39.93 19.71
C MET A 65 -4.21 40.96 19.68
N PRO A 66 -3.00 40.56 20.13
CA PRO A 66 -1.80 41.37 19.99
C PRO A 66 -1.51 41.73 18.52
N PRO A 67 -0.98 42.93 18.21
CA PRO A 67 -0.78 43.40 16.83
C PRO A 67 0.00 42.43 15.92
N ASN A 68 0.95 41.68 16.46
CA ASN A 68 1.78 40.72 15.74
C ASN A 68 1.12 39.35 15.50
N MET A 69 -0.07 39.10 16.06
CA MET A 69 -0.77 37.80 15.95
C MET A 69 -2.17 37.90 15.30
N ARG A 70 -2.50 39.04 14.67
CA ARG A 70 -3.80 39.30 14.04
C ARG A 70 -3.93 38.63 12.65
N ALA A 71 -3.83 37.31 12.62
CA ALA A 71 -4.15 36.54 11.42
C ALA A 71 -5.67 36.48 11.22
N VAL A 72 -6.12 36.87 10.02
CA VAL A 72 -7.55 36.90 9.64
C VAL A 72 -8.12 35.49 9.50
N ASP A 73 -7.34 34.55 8.96
CA ASP A 73 -7.78 33.17 8.74
C ASP A 73 -7.39 32.25 9.90
N ASP A 74 -8.35 31.46 10.37
CA ASP A 74 -8.21 30.42 11.39
C ASP A 74 -8.37 29.06 10.70
N CYS A 75 -7.26 28.55 10.15
CA CYS A 75 -7.21 27.28 9.44
C CYS A 75 -6.54 26.22 10.30
N GLU A 76 -7.33 25.39 10.97
CA GLU A 76 -6.80 24.18 11.60
C GLU A 76 -6.28 23.23 10.52
N ARG A 77 -5.05 22.75 10.70
CA ARG A 77 -4.36 21.89 9.73
C ARG A 77 -4.66 20.40 9.94
N GLU A 78 -5.38 20.05 11.00
CA GLU A 78 -5.70 18.64 11.33
C GLU A 78 -6.51 18.01 10.19
N ARG A 79 -6.07 16.84 9.72
CA ARG A 79 -6.78 16.07 8.70
C ARG A 79 -7.80 15.14 9.31
N SER A 80 -8.82 14.83 8.52
CA SER A 80 -9.75 13.75 8.81
C SER A 80 -9.03 12.40 8.75
N PRO A 81 -9.38 11.45 9.63
CA PRO A 81 -8.97 10.06 9.45
C PRO A 81 -9.61 9.46 8.19
N ILE A 82 -8.99 8.41 7.67
CA ILE A 82 -9.44 7.72 6.46
C ILE A 82 -9.95 6.34 6.85
N ASP A 83 -11.16 5.99 6.44
CA ASP A 83 -11.68 4.62 6.53
C ASP A 83 -11.57 3.94 5.18
N ILE A 84 -11.04 2.72 5.16
CA ILE A 84 -10.89 1.92 3.95
C ILE A 84 -11.54 0.57 4.14
N GLU A 85 -12.26 0.12 3.10
CA GLU A 85 -12.80 -1.23 3.01
C GLU A 85 -12.42 -1.86 1.66
N LEU A 86 -11.96 -3.10 1.69
CA LEU A 86 -11.73 -3.93 0.52
C LEU A 86 -12.60 -5.18 0.62
N LEU A 87 -13.41 -5.36 -0.41
CA LEU A 87 -14.27 -6.51 -0.59
C LEU A 87 -13.80 -7.30 -1.81
N ILE A 88 -13.78 -8.62 -1.69
CA ILE A 88 -13.53 -9.56 -2.77
C ILE A 88 -14.71 -10.50 -2.81
N ASP A 89 -15.35 -10.61 -3.97
CA ASP A 89 -16.57 -11.40 -4.17
C ASP A 89 -17.65 -11.07 -3.15
N ASN A 90 -17.86 -9.77 -2.94
CA ASN A 90 -18.81 -9.18 -1.98
C ASN A 90 -18.52 -9.50 -0.50
N LYS A 91 -17.43 -10.19 -0.18
CA LYS A 91 -17.00 -10.45 1.19
C LYS A 91 -16.01 -9.40 1.64
N LEU A 92 -16.24 -8.79 2.81
CA LEU A 92 -15.29 -7.87 3.43
C LEU A 92 -14.03 -8.63 3.85
N ILE A 93 -12.92 -8.39 3.17
CA ILE A 93 -11.63 -9.05 3.45
C ILE A 93 -10.74 -8.15 4.30
N TYR A 94 -10.82 -6.83 4.10
CA TYR A 94 -9.99 -5.89 4.81
C TYR A 94 -10.76 -4.62 5.18
N LYS A 95 -10.53 -4.13 6.40
CA LYS A 95 -11.06 -2.88 6.92
C LYS A 95 -10.05 -2.23 7.84
N GLU A 96 -9.79 -0.94 7.65
CA GLU A 96 -8.88 -0.18 8.50
C GLU A 96 -9.35 1.25 8.68
N HIS A 97 -9.07 1.79 9.87
CA HIS A 97 -9.25 3.19 10.23
C HIS A 97 -7.89 3.86 10.41
N LEU A 98 -7.51 4.68 9.44
CA LEU A 98 -6.20 5.30 9.33
C LEU A 98 -6.20 6.70 9.92
N ARG A 99 -5.41 6.90 10.97
CA ARG A 99 -5.21 8.22 11.57
C ARG A 99 -4.13 9.00 10.80
N PRO A 100 -4.29 10.32 10.62
CA PRO A 100 -3.26 11.15 10.02
C PRO A 100 -1.97 11.09 10.83
N THR A 101 -0.85 11.11 10.11
CA THR A 101 0.48 11.10 10.72
C THR A 101 0.91 12.51 11.15
N GLY A 102 2.01 12.58 11.90
CA GLY A 102 2.60 13.83 12.38
C GLY A 102 2.06 14.29 13.75
N LEU A 103 2.84 15.13 14.43
CA LEU A 103 2.50 15.66 15.77
C LEU A 103 1.19 16.46 15.76
N SER A 104 0.96 17.22 14.68
CA SER A 104 -0.23 18.04 14.47
C SER A 104 -1.33 17.32 13.70
N ARG A 105 -1.16 16.03 13.40
CA ARG A 105 -2.10 15.22 12.60
C ARG A 105 -2.47 15.85 11.25
N ASP A 106 -1.50 16.53 10.63
CA ASP A 106 -1.64 17.17 9.33
C ASP A 106 -1.00 16.37 8.18
N GLY A 107 -0.41 15.23 8.50
CA GLY A 107 0.29 14.35 7.56
C GLY A 107 -0.62 13.39 6.79
N ARG A 108 -0.02 12.67 5.83
CA ARG A 108 -0.69 11.62 5.06
C ARG A 108 -1.00 10.41 5.94
N SER A 109 -2.09 9.74 5.64
CA SER A 109 -2.38 8.40 6.10
C SER A 109 -1.86 7.40 5.07
N TYR A 110 -1.19 6.35 5.52
CA TYR A 110 -0.63 5.32 4.66
C TYR A 110 -1.12 3.94 5.07
N THR A 111 -1.35 3.09 4.08
CA THR A 111 -1.62 1.67 4.30
C THR A 111 -1.01 0.85 3.18
N TYR A 112 -0.56 -0.34 3.53
CA TYR A 112 0.04 -1.30 2.62
C TYR A 112 -0.32 -2.70 3.08
N HIS A 113 -1.16 -3.40 2.33
CA HIS A 113 -1.37 -4.81 2.57
C HIS A 113 -1.46 -5.59 1.26
N THR A 114 -1.08 -6.85 1.36
CA THR A 114 -1.18 -7.83 0.27
C THR A 114 -2.02 -8.99 0.78
N ILE A 115 -3.04 -9.35 0.01
CA ILE A 115 -3.97 -10.44 0.28
C ILE A 115 -3.80 -11.47 -0.82
N LYS A 116 -3.66 -12.73 -0.42
CA LYS A 116 -3.63 -13.85 -1.35
C LYS A 116 -5.04 -14.31 -1.62
N ILE A 117 -5.36 -14.57 -2.89
CA ILE A 117 -6.64 -15.10 -3.32
C ILE A 117 -6.42 -16.23 -4.33
N PRO A 118 -7.38 -17.14 -4.51
CA PRO A 118 -7.31 -18.12 -5.60
C PRO A 118 -7.14 -17.42 -6.95
N GLN A 119 -6.54 -18.12 -7.92
CA GLN A 119 -6.60 -17.68 -9.31
C GLN A 119 -8.04 -17.77 -9.84
N GLY A 120 -8.36 -16.91 -10.81
CA GLY A 120 -9.66 -16.87 -11.47
C GLY A 120 -10.24 -15.47 -11.53
N THR A 121 -11.53 -15.40 -11.83
CA THR A 121 -12.27 -14.15 -11.94
C THR A 121 -12.85 -13.75 -10.59
N HIS A 122 -12.53 -12.54 -10.14
CA HIS A 122 -12.95 -11.99 -8.86
C HIS A 122 -13.57 -10.61 -9.03
N LEU A 123 -14.66 -10.35 -8.29
CA LEU A 123 -15.21 -9.01 -8.17
C LEU A 123 -14.52 -8.28 -7.03
N ILE A 124 -13.68 -7.31 -7.37
CA ILE A 124 -12.94 -6.53 -6.38
C ILE A 124 -13.60 -5.17 -6.21
N THR A 125 -14.03 -4.87 -4.99
CA THR A 125 -14.58 -3.57 -4.61
C THR A 125 -13.72 -2.93 -3.54
N ILE A 126 -13.20 -1.73 -3.81
CA ILE A 126 -12.50 -0.91 -2.83
C ILE A 126 -13.31 0.36 -2.56
N ARG A 127 -13.37 0.76 -1.29
CA ARG A 127 -14.10 1.93 -0.83
C ARG A 127 -13.25 2.70 0.17
N MET A 128 -13.28 4.02 0.07
CA MET A 128 -12.56 4.91 0.98
C MET A 128 -13.45 6.10 1.36
N ARG A 129 -13.40 6.45 2.65
CA ARG A 129 -13.94 7.68 3.20
C ARG A 129 -12.78 8.48 3.74
N ASP A 130 -12.58 9.70 3.25
CA ASP A 130 -11.46 10.56 3.65
C ASP A 130 -11.89 11.83 4.41
N SER A 131 -13.17 11.94 4.75
CA SER A 131 -13.75 13.10 5.43
C SER A 131 -14.71 12.66 6.53
N ILE A 132 -14.65 13.33 7.68
CA ILE A 132 -15.60 13.09 8.78
C ILE A 132 -16.97 13.72 8.52
N HIS A 133 -17.04 14.65 7.56
CA HIS A 133 -18.28 15.33 7.18
C HIS A 133 -19.12 14.48 6.22
N GLU A 134 -18.50 13.45 5.63
CA GLU A 134 -19.17 12.49 4.75
C GLU A 134 -19.76 11.33 5.58
N GLN A 135 -21.05 11.06 5.38
CA GLN A 135 -21.71 9.95 6.08
C GLN A 135 -21.31 8.57 5.53
N GLY A 136 -20.82 8.51 4.28
CA GLY A 136 -20.48 7.27 3.59
C GLY A 136 -19.11 7.30 2.90
N PHE A 137 -18.82 6.25 2.15
CA PHE A 137 -17.62 6.16 1.31
C PHE A 137 -17.75 7.06 0.08
N ASN A 138 -17.09 8.20 0.10
CA ASN A 138 -17.09 9.18 -0.99
C ASN A 138 -16.25 8.72 -2.19
N TYR A 139 -15.33 7.78 -2.00
CA TYR A 139 -14.61 7.11 -3.08
C TYR A 139 -14.95 5.63 -3.10
N ASN A 140 -15.28 5.13 -4.29
CA ASN A 140 -15.49 3.70 -4.49
C ASN A 140 -15.10 3.29 -5.91
N LYS A 141 -14.67 2.05 -6.06
CA LYS A 141 -14.48 1.40 -7.36
C LYS A 141 -14.77 -0.07 -7.23
N SER A 142 -15.50 -0.60 -8.20
CA SER A 142 -15.74 -2.04 -8.35
C SER A 142 -15.34 -2.46 -9.75
N ALA A 143 -14.57 -3.54 -9.86
CA ALA A 143 -14.20 -4.12 -11.15
C ALA A 143 -14.06 -5.63 -11.02
N GLU A 144 -14.53 -6.32 -12.04
CA GLU A 144 -14.26 -7.73 -12.24
C GLU A 144 -12.87 -7.86 -12.88
N VAL A 145 -12.01 -8.67 -12.26
CA VAL A 145 -10.65 -8.91 -12.74
C VAL A 145 -10.41 -10.40 -12.84
N GLU A 146 -9.79 -10.82 -13.93
CA GLU A 146 -9.27 -12.17 -14.08
C GLU A 146 -7.80 -12.18 -13.67
N LEU A 147 -7.43 -13.05 -12.73
CA LEU A 147 -6.08 -13.16 -12.19
C LEU A 147 -5.55 -14.58 -12.39
N GLN A 148 -4.43 -14.71 -13.08
CA GLN A 148 -3.75 -15.99 -13.27
C GLN A 148 -2.85 -16.31 -12.07
N ALA A 149 -2.46 -17.57 -11.92
CA ALA A 149 -1.48 -17.98 -10.91
C ALA A 149 -0.19 -17.14 -10.97
N GLY A 150 0.24 -16.65 -9.81
CA GLY A 150 1.42 -15.80 -9.68
C GLY A 150 1.21 -14.34 -10.07
N GLU A 151 0.03 -13.94 -10.55
CA GLU A 151 -0.26 -12.54 -10.84
C GLU A 151 -0.56 -11.74 -9.58
N LEU A 152 -0.20 -10.46 -9.64
CA LEU A 152 -0.45 -9.49 -8.58
C LEU A 152 -1.21 -8.30 -9.14
N LEU A 153 -2.44 -8.12 -8.69
CA LEU A 153 -3.17 -6.87 -8.89
C LEU A 153 -2.64 -5.82 -7.90
N ALA A 154 -2.18 -4.69 -8.41
CA ALA A 154 -1.91 -3.52 -7.58
C ALA A 154 -3.10 -2.55 -7.62
N ILE A 155 -3.54 -2.10 -6.45
CA ILE A 155 -4.58 -1.08 -6.28
C ILE A 155 -3.91 0.15 -5.65
N ASP A 156 -3.99 1.27 -6.37
CA ASP A 156 -3.50 2.58 -5.95
C ASP A 156 -4.64 3.60 -5.96
N PHE A 157 -4.49 4.70 -5.23
CA PHE A 157 -5.44 5.81 -5.25
C PHE A 157 -4.76 7.07 -5.79
N ASN A 158 -5.26 7.57 -6.92
CA ASN A 158 -4.80 8.86 -7.42
C ASN A 158 -5.50 9.98 -6.66
N SER A 159 -4.76 10.69 -5.81
CA SER A 159 -5.28 11.77 -4.98
C SER A 159 -5.59 13.06 -5.76
N GLU A 160 -5.01 13.24 -6.95
CA GLU A 160 -5.20 14.46 -7.77
C GLU A 160 -6.53 14.41 -8.54
N GLU A 161 -6.84 13.24 -9.11
CA GLU A 161 -8.02 12.99 -9.93
C GLU A 161 -9.14 12.32 -9.13
N GLY A 162 -8.86 11.83 -7.92
CA GLY A 162 -9.86 11.30 -6.99
C GLY A 162 -10.44 9.94 -7.37
N TYR A 163 -9.63 9.01 -7.90
CA TYR A 163 -10.09 7.67 -8.26
C TYR A 163 -9.07 6.56 -8.00
N PHE A 164 -9.57 5.32 -7.88
CA PHE A 164 -8.75 4.13 -7.72
C PHE A 164 -8.22 3.62 -9.07
N ARG A 165 -6.92 3.32 -9.12
CA ARG A 165 -6.25 2.69 -10.26
C ARG A 165 -6.05 1.21 -9.96
N PHE A 166 -6.48 0.37 -10.90
CA PHE A 166 -6.28 -1.07 -10.86
C PHE A 166 -5.20 -1.36 -11.89
N ILE A 167 -4.06 -1.86 -11.42
CA ILE A 167 -2.85 -2.03 -12.21
C ILE A 167 -2.53 -3.52 -12.21
N THR A 168 -2.89 -4.19 -13.29
CA THR A 168 -2.47 -5.56 -13.54
C THR A 168 -1.18 -5.52 -14.36
N PRO A 169 -0.14 -6.31 -14.01
CA PRO A 169 1.06 -6.41 -14.82
C PRO A 169 0.66 -6.83 -16.24
N LYS A 170 1.14 -6.08 -17.24
CA LYS A 170 0.96 -6.44 -18.64
C LYS A 170 1.68 -7.77 -18.84
N LYS A 171 0.97 -8.78 -19.36
CA LYS A 171 1.54 -10.10 -19.67
C LYS A 171 2.81 -9.88 -20.48
N ARG A 172 3.96 -10.32 -19.95
CA ARG A 172 5.23 -10.20 -20.64
C ARG A 172 5.21 -11.29 -21.70
N ASP A 173 4.79 -10.93 -22.92
CA ASP A 173 4.95 -11.79 -24.08
C ASP A 173 6.45 -12.10 -24.18
N GLY A 174 6.77 -13.40 -24.14
CA GLY A 174 8.11 -13.94 -23.90
C GLY A 174 9.17 -13.50 -24.91
#